data_AF-A0A443K0T0-F1
#
_entry.id   AF-A0A443K0T0-F1
#
_cell.length_a   1.000
_cell.length_b   1.000
_cell.length_c   1.000
_cell.angle_alpha   90.00
_cell.angle_beta   90.00
_cell.angle_gamma   90.00
#
_symmetry.space_group_name_H-M   'P 1'
#
loop_
_entity.id
_entity.type
_entity.pdbx_description
1 polymer ?
#
loop_
_entity_poly.entity_id
_entity_poly.type
_entity_poly.pdbx_seq_one_letter_code
_entity_poly.pdbx_strand_id
1 'polypeptide(L)'
;MRGFCPDGKQGQIDMAKSSPATSRLTANPPARHSAATPLRQPADTPQDFILWDDEVPSLGLRNRLGMQSWLVQTRIGGCSVRRSLGVASSLTREAARLAASAVLDALRGESADMTDPATTVAKFGPRWLADCAGQWKPSTIAAHQKGMASRIFPSLGTKTVATLTADEVGDWFNGLTCAPGGRNRALAVLSGMMRHAEVIGLRAPGSNPCAGMRRKKSGFDACVLRPKDYARLGRTLATRTGAKPLLVELVRFLALTGCRRGEALALRWDWIDGNRAALPDAKAGPRAIWLGTPALELLASLPRTGDLVFGVDGKPLAISQVEKFWRGVRTELKMDRLRLHDLRHSYATTAISAGEALRTVGGLLGHSDLAITEGYTHLADDTLRAAAASVGSFLNKALGQRPTRQRKAPSPKPATRYDRHAIPASLIEAFGRSSLDVATFCAKHEVEEAVFRRALDAHRRLLQRGASK
;
A
#
# COMPACT_ATOMS: atom_id res chain seq x y z
N MET A 1 -60.08 10.39 -45.04
CA MET A 1 -59.80 9.65 -46.29
C MET A 1 -58.61 8.73 -46.04
N ARG A 2 -58.85 7.41 -46.15
CA ARG A 2 -57.97 6.23 -46.45
C ARG A 2 -56.51 6.30 -45.94
N GLY A 3 -56.04 5.44 -45.02
CA GLY A 3 -56.00 3.96 -45.04
C GLY A 3 -54.55 3.54 -45.38
N PHE A 4 -53.89 2.47 -44.91
CA PHE A 4 -54.25 1.20 -44.28
C PHE A 4 -52.90 0.53 -43.85
N CYS A 5 -52.87 -0.21 -42.73
CA CYS A 5 -51.89 -1.29 -42.42
C CYS A 5 -52.38 -2.60 -43.11
N PRO A 6 -51.86 -3.86 -42.99
CA PRO A 6 -50.79 -4.43 -42.14
C PRO A 6 -49.99 -5.67 -42.71
N ASP A 7 -49.21 -6.34 -41.81
CA ASP A 7 -48.86 -7.79 -41.68
C ASP A 7 -48.01 -8.53 -42.75
N GLY A 8 -47.13 -9.52 -42.45
CA GLY A 8 -46.74 -10.19 -41.20
C GLY A 8 -45.92 -11.48 -41.42
N LYS A 9 -45.39 -12.05 -40.31
CA LYS A 9 -45.17 -13.49 -39.94
C LYS A 9 -44.06 -14.35 -40.62
N GLN A 10 -43.07 -14.86 -39.85
CA GLN A 10 -42.91 -16.24 -39.26
C GLN A 10 -42.33 -17.27 -40.25
N GLY A 11 -41.42 -18.22 -39.95
CA GLY A 11 -40.76 -18.74 -38.74
C GLY A 11 -39.59 -19.69 -39.16
N GLN A 12 -38.59 -19.90 -38.31
CA GLN A 12 -38.20 -21.18 -37.66
C GLN A 12 -37.98 -22.40 -38.60
N ILE A 13 -36.81 -23.05 -38.55
CA ILE A 13 -36.58 -24.46 -38.09
C ILE A 13 -35.12 -24.90 -38.37
N ASP A 14 -34.66 -25.74 -37.45
CA ASP A 14 -33.38 -26.41 -37.24
C ASP A 14 -32.82 -27.33 -38.34
N MET A 15 -31.53 -27.69 -38.18
CA MET A 15 -30.98 -29.06 -38.09
C MET A 15 -29.71 -29.35 -38.93
N ALA A 16 -28.62 -29.55 -38.19
CA ALA A 16 -27.87 -30.81 -38.06
C ALA A 16 -26.89 -31.29 -39.16
N LYS A 17 -25.69 -31.65 -38.66
CA LYS A 17 -24.80 -32.78 -39.03
C LYS A 17 -24.04 -32.72 -40.37
N SER A 18 -22.70 -32.70 -40.30
CA SER A 18 -21.83 -33.88 -40.44
C SER A 18 -20.39 -33.53 -40.88
N SER A 19 -19.42 -34.03 -40.11
CA SER A 19 -18.02 -34.33 -40.54
C SER A 19 -18.04 -35.64 -41.38
N PRO A 20 -16.96 -36.18 -42.03
CA PRO A 20 -15.54 -35.84 -41.98
C PRO A 20 -14.73 -36.08 -43.32
N ALA A 21 -13.39 -36.06 -43.22
CA ALA A 21 -12.44 -37.02 -43.83
C ALA A 21 -11.83 -36.80 -45.25
N THR A 22 -10.55 -36.38 -45.22
CA THR A 22 -9.33 -37.00 -45.82
C THR A 22 -9.22 -37.43 -47.29
N SER A 23 -8.23 -36.82 -47.95
CA SER A 23 -7.12 -37.44 -48.71
C SER A 23 -7.40 -38.27 -49.98
N ARG A 24 -6.84 -37.83 -51.13
CA ARG A 24 -5.83 -38.60 -51.88
C ARG A 24 -5.16 -37.79 -52.99
N LEU A 25 -3.86 -38.06 -53.13
CA LEU A 25 -2.89 -37.55 -54.10
C LEU A 25 -3.14 -38.02 -55.55
N THR A 26 -2.61 -37.23 -56.50
CA THR A 26 -1.89 -37.56 -57.76
C THR A 26 -2.12 -36.38 -58.74
N ALA A 27 -1.21 -35.82 -59.53
CA ALA A 27 0.15 -36.13 -59.94
C ALA A 27 0.86 -34.80 -60.35
N ASN A 28 2.18 -34.82 -60.47
CA ASN A 28 3.04 -33.78 -61.05
C ASN A 28 3.87 -34.46 -62.18
N PRO A 29 4.56 -33.78 -63.14
CA PRO A 29 4.58 -32.37 -63.56
C PRO A 29 4.53 -32.22 -65.13
N PRO A 30 4.87 -31.05 -65.74
CA PRO A 30 6.28 -30.81 -66.06
C PRO A 30 6.79 -29.38 -65.78
N ALA A 31 8.08 -29.37 -65.43
CA ALA A 31 9.12 -28.33 -65.58
C ALA A 31 8.99 -27.45 -66.84
N ARG A 32 9.50 -26.22 -66.96
CA ARG A 32 10.51 -25.40 -66.26
C ARG A 32 10.36 -23.96 -66.80
N HIS A 33 10.40 -22.94 -65.94
CA HIS A 33 11.08 -21.69 -66.25
C HIS A 33 11.92 -21.26 -65.04
N SER A 34 13.13 -20.81 -65.36
CA SER A 34 14.29 -20.64 -64.50
C SER A 34 14.05 -19.70 -63.32
N ALA A 35 14.55 -20.12 -62.15
CA ALA A 35 14.63 -19.32 -60.93
C ALA A 35 15.58 -18.14 -61.11
N ALA A 36 15.15 -16.95 -60.68
CA ALA A 36 16.05 -15.88 -60.27
C ALA A 36 16.42 -16.12 -58.80
N THR A 37 17.71 -16.27 -58.53
CA THR A 37 18.26 -16.42 -57.18
C THR A 37 17.90 -15.21 -56.32
N PRO A 38 17.20 -15.36 -55.19
CA PRO A 38 17.01 -14.24 -54.28
C PRO A 38 18.36 -13.86 -53.66
N LEU A 39 18.71 -12.58 -53.79
CA LEU A 39 19.89 -12.01 -53.15
C LEU A 39 19.79 -12.25 -51.63
N ARG A 40 20.78 -12.97 -51.11
CA ARG A 40 20.96 -13.31 -49.71
C ARG A 40 21.08 -12.01 -48.92
N GLN A 41 20.09 -11.70 -48.06
CA GLN A 41 20.22 -10.61 -47.10
C GLN A 41 21.38 -10.91 -46.13
N PRO A 42 22.26 -9.94 -45.82
CA PRO A 42 23.29 -10.13 -44.82
C PRO A 42 22.64 -10.37 -43.45
N ALA A 43 22.94 -11.52 -42.87
CA ALA A 43 22.31 -12.09 -41.68
C ALA A 43 22.72 -11.43 -40.35
N ASP A 44 23.11 -10.16 -40.36
CA ASP A 44 23.65 -9.50 -39.16
C ASP A 44 23.25 -8.01 -39.07
N THR A 45 22.01 -7.69 -39.43
CA THR A 45 21.45 -6.38 -39.05
C THR A 45 20.92 -6.51 -37.62
N PRO A 46 21.36 -5.68 -36.67
CA PRO A 46 20.86 -5.72 -35.29
C PRO A 46 19.32 -5.72 -35.28
N GLN A 47 18.67 -6.55 -34.47
CA GLN A 47 17.20 -6.56 -34.39
C GLN A 47 16.59 -5.25 -33.84
N ASP A 48 17.43 -4.37 -33.28
CA ASP A 48 17.09 -3.03 -32.78
C ASP A 48 18.18 -2.04 -33.25
N PHE A 49 17.86 -1.15 -34.19
CA PHE A 49 18.75 -0.07 -34.64
C PHE A 49 17.98 1.21 -34.95
N ILE A 50 18.69 2.35 -35.00
CA ILE A 50 18.13 3.66 -35.35
C ILE A 50 18.97 4.26 -36.48
N LEU A 51 18.32 4.60 -37.59
CA LEU A 51 18.90 5.38 -38.67
C LEU A 51 18.52 6.85 -38.45
N TRP A 52 19.51 7.72 -38.31
CA TRP A 52 19.27 9.15 -38.13
C TRP A 52 19.08 9.84 -39.48
N ASP A 53 18.16 10.79 -39.53
CA ASP A 53 17.93 11.61 -40.71
C ASP A 53 19.09 12.59 -40.92
N ASP A 54 19.42 12.83 -42.18
CA ASP A 54 20.50 13.70 -42.64
C ASP A 54 20.18 15.20 -42.49
N GLU A 55 18.95 15.61 -42.77
CA GLU A 55 18.50 17.00 -42.72
C GLU A 55 18.04 17.40 -41.31
N VAL A 56 17.44 16.46 -40.56
CA VAL A 56 17.04 16.66 -39.17
C VAL A 56 17.80 15.68 -38.28
N PRO A 57 19.01 16.02 -37.77
CA PRO A 57 19.85 15.10 -36.99
C PRO A 57 19.21 14.57 -35.70
N SER A 58 18.16 15.25 -35.22
CA SER A 58 17.36 14.82 -34.07
C SER A 58 16.26 13.82 -34.42
N LEU A 59 15.95 13.58 -35.70
CA LEU A 59 14.95 12.63 -36.18
C LEU A 59 15.62 11.29 -36.51
N GLY A 60 15.03 10.19 -36.04
CA GLY A 60 15.50 8.84 -36.32
C GLY A 60 14.38 7.91 -36.74
N LEU A 61 14.69 6.97 -37.64
CA LEU A 61 13.88 5.82 -37.98
C LEU A 61 14.38 4.62 -37.18
N ARG A 62 13.62 4.20 -36.18
CA ARG A 62 13.94 3.03 -35.38
C ARG A 62 13.34 1.78 -36.01
N ASN A 63 14.15 0.76 -36.21
CA ASN A 63 13.68 -0.60 -36.47
C ASN A 63 13.77 -1.41 -35.18
N ARG A 64 12.67 -2.00 -34.76
CA ARG A 64 12.60 -2.94 -33.63
C ARG A 64 11.81 -4.17 -34.05
N LEU A 65 12.47 -5.33 -34.09
CA LEU A 65 11.83 -6.61 -34.45
C LEU A 65 11.07 -6.54 -35.79
N GLY A 66 11.59 -5.77 -36.76
CA GLY A 66 10.99 -5.61 -38.09
C GLY A 66 9.94 -4.49 -38.19
N MET A 67 9.54 -3.88 -37.08
CA MET A 67 8.64 -2.71 -37.08
C MET A 67 9.44 -1.41 -37.11
N GLN A 68 9.14 -0.56 -38.09
CA GLN A 68 9.75 0.75 -38.23
C GLN A 68 8.89 1.86 -37.63
N SER A 69 9.48 2.72 -36.80
CA SER A 69 8.83 3.89 -36.24
C SER A 69 9.74 5.12 -36.24
N TRP A 70 9.15 6.27 -36.53
CA TRP A 70 9.81 7.56 -36.46
C TRP A 70 9.87 8.04 -35.02
N LEU A 71 11.02 8.57 -34.61
CA LEU A 71 11.24 9.19 -33.31
C LEU A 71 12.03 10.48 -33.46
N VAL A 72 11.84 11.41 -32.53
CA VAL A 72 12.73 12.56 -32.36
C VAL A 72 13.42 12.46 -31.00
N GLN A 73 14.72 12.72 -30.97
CA GLN A 73 15.55 12.70 -29.77
C GLN A 73 16.35 14.00 -29.69
N THR A 74 16.20 14.71 -28.57
CA THR A 74 16.90 15.96 -28.30
C THR A 74 17.38 16.02 -26.85
N ARG A 75 18.31 16.92 -26.54
CA ARG A 75 18.75 17.19 -25.17
C ARG A 75 18.09 18.46 -24.65
N ILE A 76 17.43 18.36 -23.51
CA ILE A 76 16.81 19.48 -22.79
C ILE A 76 17.32 19.42 -21.35
N GLY A 77 17.89 20.51 -20.84
CA GLY A 77 18.44 20.56 -19.48
C GLY A 77 19.49 19.48 -19.19
N GLY A 78 20.29 19.08 -20.18
CA GLY A 78 21.28 18.00 -20.05
C GLY A 78 20.71 16.57 -20.10
N CYS A 79 19.40 16.39 -20.09
CA CYS A 79 18.74 15.09 -20.20
C CYS A 79 18.35 14.78 -21.65
N SER A 80 18.50 13.52 -22.07
CA SER A 80 18.04 13.06 -23.39
C SER A 80 16.54 12.79 -23.36
N VAL A 81 15.76 13.61 -24.07
CA VAL A 81 14.32 13.44 -24.24
C VAL A 81 14.06 12.79 -25.60
N ARG A 82 13.20 11.77 -25.62
CA ARG A 82 12.81 11.06 -26.85
C ARG A 82 11.28 11.06 -26.96
N ARG A 83 10.76 11.36 -28.15
CA ARG A 83 9.33 11.30 -28.50
C ARG A 83 9.14 10.43 -29.73
N SER A 84 8.11 9.60 -29.73
CA SER A 84 7.70 8.81 -30.89
C SER A 84 6.79 9.65 -31.77
N LEU A 85 7.03 9.67 -33.09
CA LEU A 85 6.22 10.41 -34.06
C LEU A 85 5.17 9.51 -34.73
N GLY A 86 5.39 8.19 -34.75
CA GLY A 86 4.43 7.22 -35.29
C GLY A 86 5.11 6.05 -36.00
N VAL A 87 4.32 5.14 -36.55
CA VAL A 87 4.84 4.04 -37.40
C VAL A 87 5.22 4.57 -38.78
N ALA A 88 6.26 4.01 -39.38
CA ALA A 88 6.78 4.48 -40.66
C ALA A 88 5.78 4.28 -41.82
N SER A 89 4.89 3.29 -41.72
CA SER A 89 3.86 3.03 -42.72
C SER A 89 2.79 4.12 -42.80
N SER A 90 2.64 4.95 -41.76
CA SER A 90 1.64 6.03 -41.70
C SER A 90 2.22 7.42 -41.96
N LEU A 91 3.55 7.56 -42.04
CA LEU A 91 4.23 8.85 -42.13
C LEU A 91 5.37 8.77 -43.15
N THR A 92 5.27 9.59 -44.20
CA THR A 92 6.40 9.80 -45.12
C THR A 92 7.56 10.48 -44.40
N ARG A 93 8.76 10.39 -44.97
CA ARG A 93 9.96 11.01 -44.41
C ARG A 93 9.80 12.53 -44.24
N GLU A 94 9.18 13.19 -45.21
CA GLU A 94 8.93 14.63 -45.20
C GLU A 94 7.91 15.02 -44.12
N ALA A 95 6.84 14.24 -43.97
CA ALA A 95 5.86 14.42 -42.91
C ALA A 95 6.48 14.18 -41.52
N ALA A 96 7.38 13.20 -41.40
CA ALA A 96 8.12 12.94 -40.18
C ALA A 96 9.09 14.09 -39.83
N ARG A 97 9.74 14.71 -40.81
CA ARG A 97 10.57 15.92 -40.61
C ARG A 97 9.74 17.10 -40.11
N LEU A 98 8.58 17.37 -40.72
CA LEU A 98 7.69 18.44 -40.28
C LEU A 98 7.18 18.20 -38.85
N ALA A 99 6.77 16.96 -38.55
CA ALA A 99 6.35 16.56 -37.20
C ALA A 99 7.51 16.66 -36.18
N ALA A 100 8.73 16.29 -36.58
CA ALA A 100 9.92 16.44 -35.74
C ALA A 100 10.19 17.90 -35.40
N SER A 101 10.16 18.80 -36.39
CA SER A 101 10.34 20.24 -36.17
C SER A 101 9.26 20.82 -35.24
N ALA A 102 7.99 20.47 -35.45
CA ALA A 102 6.90 20.91 -34.56
C ALA A 102 7.08 20.41 -33.12
N VAL A 103 7.52 19.16 -32.93
CA VAL A 103 7.83 18.62 -31.61
C VAL A 103 9.06 19.30 -31.00
N LEU A 104 10.10 19.58 -31.79
CA LEU A 104 11.29 20.31 -31.32
C LEU A 104 10.97 21.74 -30.91
N ASP A 105 10.11 22.44 -31.65
CA ASP A 105 9.68 23.80 -31.32
C ASP A 105 8.76 23.83 -30.10
N ALA A 106 7.85 22.86 -29.96
CA ALA A 106 7.06 22.68 -28.73
C ALA A 106 7.96 22.41 -27.52
N LEU A 107 8.97 21.55 -27.67
CA LEU A 107 9.96 21.25 -26.64
C LEU A 107 10.84 22.47 -26.30
N ARG A 108 11.15 23.34 -27.27
CA ARG A 108 11.85 24.62 -27.04
C ARG A 108 10.96 25.65 -26.34
N GLY A 109 9.67 25.72 -26.69
CA GLY A 109 8.69 26.57 -26.01
C GLY A 109 8.46 26.16 -24.56
N GLU A 110 8.37 24.84 -24.30
CA GLU A 110 8.33 24.28 -22.95
C GLU A 110 9.63 24.57 -22.17
N SER A 111 10.78 24.61 -22.84
CA SER A 111 12.09 24.93 -22.24
C SER A 111 12.18 26.36 -21.68
N ALA A 112 11.53 27.34 -22.30
CA ALA A 112 11.56 28.74 -21.84
C ALA A 112 10.83 28.91 -20.49
N ASP A 113 9.74 28.18 -20.29
CA ASP A 113 9.00 28.11 -19.03
C ASP A 113 9.64 27.15 -18.00
N MET A 114 10.64 26.36 -18.40
CA MET A 114 11.38 25.40 -17.56
C MET A 114 12.63 25.95 -16.90
N THR A 115 12.97 27.20 -17.20
CA THR A 115 14.15 27.86 -16.66
C THR A 115 13.83 29.14 -15.92
N ASP A 116 12.56 29.52 -15.77
CA ASP A 116 12.15 30.68 -14.96
C ASP A 116 12.53 30.44 -13.48
N PRO A 117 13.59 31.09 -12.97
CA PRO A 117 14.07 30.90 -11.60
C PRO A 117 13.06 31.46 -10.57
N ALA A 118 12.12 32.30 -11.01
CA ALA A 118 11.06 32.85 -10.18
C ALA A 118 9.87 31.88 -10.02
N THR A 119 9.90 30.70 -10.64
CA THR A 119 8.84 29.70 -10.51
C THR A 119 8.64 29.32 -9.04
N THR A 120 7.45 29.61 -8.50
CA THR A 120 7.10 29.32 -7.11
C THR A 120 6.69 27.86 -6.91
N VAL A 121 6.79 27.37 -5.68
CA VAL A 121 6.35 26.01 -5.31
C VAL A 121 4.86 25.81 -5.64
N ALA A 122 4.02 26.83 -5.43
CA ALA A 122 2.60 26.77 -5.76
C ALA A 122 2.34 26.70 -7.28
N LYS A 123 3.07 27.48 -8.09
CA LYS A 123 3.00 27.43 -9.56
C LYS A 123 3.48 26.08 -10.09
N PHE A 124 4.53 25.52 -9.48
CA PHE A 124 5.14 24.28 -9.93
C PHE A 124 4.36 23.01 -9.58
N GLY A 125 3.65 22.97 -8.45
CA GLY A 125 2.96 21.75 -7.99
C GLY A 125 1.95 21.15 -9.00
N PRO A 126 1.05 21.94 -9.62
CA PRO A 126 0.15 21.44 -10.66
C PRO A 126 0.88 20.87 -11.88
N ARG A 127 1.97 21.52 -12.30
CA ARG A 127 2.82 21.05 -13.39
C ARG A 127 3.46 19.70 -13.05
N TRP A 128 4.08 19.57 -11.88
CA TRP A 128 4.65 18.30 -11.41
C TRP A 128 3.61 17.17 -11.40
N LEU A 129 2.38 17.46 -10.96
CA LEU A 129 1.30 16.48 -11.03
C LEU A 129 0.98 16.07 -12.47
N ALA A 130 0.88 17.02 -13.40
CA ALA A 130 0.60 16.72 -14.80
C ALA A 130 1.70 15.85 -15.41
N ASP A 131 2.97 16.20 -15.18
CA ASP A 131 4.14 15.49 -15.71
C ASP A 131 4.22 14.04 -15.18
N CYS A 132 3.81 13.82 -13.92
CA CYS A 132 3.91 12.52 -13.25
C CYS A 132 2.59 11.73 -13.20
N ALA A 133 1.46 12.30 -13.65
CA ALA A 133 0.12 11.73 -13.49
C ALA A 133 0.00 10.29 -14.03
N GLY A 134 0.62 10.01 -15.18
CA GLY A 134 0.56 8.70 -15.83
C GLY A 134 1.14 7.54 -15.01
N GLN A 135 1.90 7.83 -13.95
CA GLN A 135 2.50 6.82 -13.06
C GLN A 135 1.58 6.41 -11.91
N TRP A 136 0.49 7.14 -11.68
CA TRP A 136 -0.29 7.03 -10.45
C TRP A 136 -1.78 6.79 -10.72
N LYS A 137 -2.42 6.05 -9.81
CA LYS A 137 -3.89 5.91 -9.80
C LYS A 137 -4.55 7.27 -9.55
N PRO A 138 -5.76 7.54 -10.07
CA PRO A 138 -6.48 8.81 -9.86
C PRO A 138 -6.61 9.22 -8.38
N SER A 139 -6.80 8.24 -7.48
CA SER A 139 -6.88 8.47 -6.04
C SER A 139 -5.57 8.95 -5.42
N THR A 140 -4.43 8.52 -5.95
CA THR A 140 -3.10 9.00 -5.55
C THR A 140 -2.89 10.45 -6.00
N ILE A 141 -3.27 10.78 -7.24
CA ILE A 141 -3.22 12.15 -7.78
C ILE A 141 -4.05 13.09 -6.89
N ALA A 142 -5.31 12.72 -6.62
CA ALA A 142 -6.19 13.51 -5.74
C ALA A 142 -5.61 13.67 -4.32
N ALA A 143 -4.95 12.63 -3.79
CA ALA A 143 -4.30 12.70 -2.48
C ALA A 143 -3.06 13.62 -2.49
N HIS A 144 -2.27 13.63 -3.55
CA HIS A 144 -1.14 14.55 -3.73
C HIS A 144 -1.63 15.99 -3.88
N GLN A 145 -2.63 16.24 -4.74
CA GLN A 145 -3.23 17.57 -4.92
C GLN A 145 -3.75 18.14 -3.60
N LYS A 146 -4.55 17.35 -2.86
CA LYS A 146 -5.03 17.74 -1.53
C LYS A 146 -3.87 17.97 -0.56
N GLY A 147 -2.86 17.11 -0.59
CA GLY A 147 -1.67 17.21 0.26
C GLY A 147 -0.90 18.50 0.04
N MET A 148 -0.69 18.88 -1.21
CA MET A 148 -0.03 20.13 -1.58
C MET A 148 -0.85 21.35 -1.13
N ALA A 149 -2.14 21.40 -1.48
CA ALA A 149 -3.00 22.54 -1.16
C ALA A 149 -3.19 22.75 0.35
N SER A 150 -3.33 21.67 1.13
CA SER A 150 -3.61 21.78 2.56
C SER A 150 -2.38 21.86 3.45
N ARG A 151 -1.20 21.43 2.99
CA ARG A 151 -0.01 21.31 3.85
C ARG A 151 1.23 21.99 3.31
N ILE A 152 1.44 22.04 2.01
CA ILE A 152 2.68 22.57 1.41
C ILE A 152 2.49 24.04 1.05
N PHE A 153 1.51 24.33 0.20
CA PHE A 153 1.29 25.67 -0.34
C PHE A 153 1.02 26.76 0.72
N PRO A 154 0.31 26.50 1.83
CA PRO A 154 0.06 27.54 2.84
C PRO A 154 1.33 28.15 3.44
N SER A 155 2.44 27.41 3.50
CA SER A 155 3.69 27.89 4.11
C SER A 155 4.81 28.08 3.10
N LEU A 156 4.91 27.20 2.11
CA LEU A 156 6.01 27.19 1.14
C LEU A 156 5.59 27.66 -0.26
N GLY A 157 4.30 27.91 -0.49
CA GLY A 157 3.76 28.15 -1.83
C GLY A 157 4.35 29.38 -2.55
N THR A 158 4.72 30.42 -1.81
CA THR A 158 5.30 31.67 -2.33
C THR A 158 6.82 31.59 -2.54
N LYS A 159 7.49 30.59 -1.95
CA LYS A 159 8.93 30.38 -2.13
C LYS A 159 9.21 29.89 -3.55
N THR A 160 10.37 30.24 -4.10
CA THR A 160 10.78 29.75 -5.42
C THR A 160 11.36 28.35 -5.32
N VAL A 161 11.15 27.54 -6.36
CA VAL A 161 11.67 26.17 -6.42
C VAL A 161 13.21 26.18 -6.42
N ALA A 162 13.82 27.19 -7.05
CA ALA A 162 15.26 27.35 -7.14
C ALA A 162 15.91 27.66 -5.78
N THR A 163 15.32 28.54 -4.96
CA THR A 163 15.97 29.04 -3.73
C THR A 163 15.46 28.39 -2.44
N LEU A 164 14.42 27.56 -2.48
CA LEU A 164 13.91 26.87 -1.29
C LEU A 164 15.04 26.12 -0.56
N THR A 165 15.24 26.42 0.72
CA THR A 165 16.37 25.87 1.51
C THR A 165 15.96 24.70 2.39
N ALA A 166 16.94 23.93 2.88
CA ALA A 166 16.67 22.83 3.81
C ALA A 166 16.10 23.32 5.16
N ASP A 167 16.55 24.49 5.63
CA ASP A 167 16.08 25.08 6.90
C ASP A 167 14.61 25.49 6.80
N GLU A 168 14.21 26.15 5.71
CA GLU A 168 12.80 26.51 5.47
C GLU A 168 11.90 25.28 5.42
N VAL A 169 12.38 24.18 4.83
CA VAL A 169 11.62 22.92 4.81
C VAL A 169 11.62 22.26 6.20
N GLY A 170 12.70 22.36 6.97
CA GLY A 170 12.77 21.89 8.35
C GLY A 170 11.76 22.59 9.26
N ASP A 171 11.70 23.92 9.20
CA ASP A 171 10.75 24.75 9.94
C ASP A 171 9.32 24.42 9.56
N TRP A 172 9.03 24.34 8.26
CA TRP A 172 7.73 23.91 7.76
C TRP A 172 7.34 22.53 8.29
N PHE A 173 8.23 21.54 8.17
CA PHE A 173 7.97 20.16 8.56
C PHE A 173 7.70 20.02 10.06
N ASN A 174 8.42 20.79 10.89
CA ASN A 174 8.22 20.82 12.33
C ASN A 174 6.93 21.56 12.72
N GLY A 175 6.57 22.63 11.99
CA GLY A 175 5.37 23.43 12.21
C GLY A 175 4.05 22.75 11.80
N LEU A 176 4.08 21.67 11.00
CA LEU A 176 2.87 20.93 10.64
C LEU A 176 2.15 20.35 11.88
N THR A 177 0.89 20.70 12.11
CA THR A 177 0.13 20.22 13.29
C THR A 177 -0.45 18.81 13.15
N CYS A 178 -0.31 18.17 11.98
CA CYS A 178 -0.87 16.85 11.73
C CYS A 178 -0.02 15.69 12.33
N ALA A 179 -0.63 14.51 12.40
CA ALA A 179 0.02 13.30 12.90
C ALA A 179 1.31 12.95 12.13
N PRO A 180 2.27 12.23 12.74
CA PRO A 180 3.58 11.92 12.12
C PRO A 180 3.51 11.34 10.71
N GLY A 181 2.57 10.41 10.46
CA GLY A 181 2.37 9.83 9.13
C GLY A 181 1.89 10.85 8.08
N GLY A 182 1.10 11.85 8.49
CA GLY A 182 0.68 12.97 7.65
C GLY A 182 1.86 13.88 7.29
N ARG A 183 2.72 14.20 8.26
CA ARG A 183 3.94 15.00 8.05
C ARG A 183 4.89 14.29 7.07
N ASN A 184 5.18 13.01 7.31
CA ASN A 184 6.04 12.22 6.44
C ASN A 184 5.51 12.12 5.00
N ARG A 185 4.18 12.05 4.82
CA ARG A 185 3.57 12.03 3.49
C ARG A 185 3.70 13.38 2.80
N ALA A 186 3.50 14.49 3.52
CA ALA A 186 3.71 15.82 2.95
C ALA A 186 5.18 16.01 2.53
N LEU A 187 6.13 15.60 3.37
CA LEU A 187 7.54 15.61 3.06
C LEU A 187 7.87 14.78 1.81
N ALA A 188 7.29 13.58 1.67
CA ALA A 188 7.49 12.74 0.50
C ALA A 188 6.98 13.39 -0.79
N VAL A 189 5.84 14.09 -0.74
CA VAL A 189 5.30 14.85 -1.88
C VAL A 189 6.24 15.99 -2.26
N LEU A 190 6.65 16.81 -1.30
CA LEU A 190 7.57 17.92 -1.55
C LEU A 190 8.92 17.42 -2.09
N SER A 191 9.46 16.34 -1.52
CA SER A 191 10.70 15.73 -2.00
C SER A 191 10.58 15.24 -3.45
N GLY A 192 9.43 14.65 -3.82
CA GLY A 192 9.12 14.24 -5.20
C GLY A 192 9.03 15.42 -6.16
N MET A 193 8.39 16.53 -5.74
CA MET A 193 8.38 17.78 -6.50
C MET A 193 9.81 18.28 -6.73
N MET A 194 10.59 18.43 -5.67
CA MET A 194 11.96 18.96 -5.76
C MET A 194 12.87 18.06 -6.59
N ARG A 195 12.71 16.73 -6.51
CA ARG A 195 13.44 15.79 -7.36
C ARG A 195 13.09 15.95 -8.83
N HIS A 196 11.81 16.14 -9.16
CA HIS A 196 11.39 16.44 -10.52
C HIS A 196 11.97 17.76 -11.01
N ALA A 197 11.97 18.80 -10.16
CA ALA A 197 12.58 20.09 -10.46
C ALA A 197 14.06 20.00 -10.81
N GLU A 198 14.83 19.12 -10.16
CA GLU A 198 16.22 18.82 -10.52
C GLU A 198 16.34 18.20 -11.92
N VAL A 199 15.46 17.24 -12.25
CA VAL A 199 15.47 16.53 -13.54
C VAL A 199 15.17 17.49 -14.69
N ILE A 200 14.30 18.47 -14.46
CA ILE A 200 13.85 19.40 -15.49
C ILE A 200 14.64 20.72 -15.54
N GLY A 201 15.64 20.88 -14.66
CA GLY A 201 16.52 22.06 -14.66
C GLY A 201 16.00 23.30 -13.93
N LEU A 202 14.85 23.23 -13.25
CA LEU A 202 14.36 24.31 -12.37
C LEU A 202 15.18 24.41 -11.07
N ARG A 203 15.97 23.38 -10.76
CA ARG A 203 16.84 23.33 -9.60
C ARG A 203 18.14 22.60 -9.94
N ALA A 204 19.25 22.97 -9.30
CA ALA A 204 20.54 22.31 -9.51
C ALA A 204 20.49 20.82 -9.13
N PRO A 205 21.13 19.91 -9.88
CA PRO A 205 21.17 18.49 -9.54
C PRO A 205 21.73 18.23 -8.14
N GLY A 206 21.05 17.38 -7.35
CA GLY A 206 21.49 16.99 -6.01
C GLY A 206 21.21 18.03 -4.92
N SER A 207 20.56 19.15 -5.26
CA SER A 207 20.26 20.23 -4.32
C SER A 207 18.91 20.09 -3.62
N ASN A 208 18.18 18.98 -3.77
CA ASN A 208 16.86 18.75 -3.18
C ASN A 208 16.85 19.10 -1.67
N PRO A 209 16.10 20.13 -1.23
CA PRO A 209 16.10 20.59 0.16
C PRO A 209 15.45 19.58 1.10
N CYS A 210 14.78 18.57 0.55
CA CYS A 210 14.22 17.47 1.32
C CYS A 210 15.17 16.30 1.57
N ALA A 211 16.31 16.27 0.89
CA ALA A 211 17.26 15.18 1.00
C ALA A 211 17.84 15.10 2.43
N GLY A 212 17.99 13.89 2.96
CA GLY A 212 18.56 13.67 4.29
C GLY A 212 17.65 13.97 5.49
N MET A 213 16.47 14.57 5.30
CA MET A 213 15.57 14.85 6.41
C MET A 213 15.02 13.57 7.07
N ARG A 214 15.13 13.53 8.40
CA ARG A 214 14.63 12.41 9.20
C ARG A 214 13.11 12.42 9.30
N ARG A 215 12.49 11.34 8.83
CA ARG A 215 11.06 11.10 9.00
C ARG A 215 10.72 10.92 10.49
N LYS A 216 9.56 11.44 10.91
CA LYS A 216 9.07 11.22 12.28
C LYS A 216 8.60 9.77 12.40
N LYS A 217 9.00 9.06 13.44
CA LYS A 217 8.52 7.69 13.70
C LYS A 217 7.00 7.74 13.91
N SER A 218 6.25 6.99 13.11
CA SER A 218 4.84 6.74 13.37
C SER A 218 4.71 5.46 14.19
N GLY A 219 4.03 5.53 15.33
CA GLY A 219 3.67 4.33 16.08
C GLY A 219 2.61 3.51 15.34
N PHE A 220 2.65 2.18 15.52
CA PHE A 220 1.53 1.31 15.20
C PHE A 220 0.54 1.38 16.37
N ASP A 221 -0.56 2.12 16.18
CA ASP A 221 -1.65 2.24 17.15
C ASP A 221 -2.92 1.68 16.50
N ALA A 222 -3.28 0.46 16.87
CA ALA A 222 -4.47 -0.25 16.39
C ALA A 222 -5.36 -0.64 17.56
N CYS A 223 -6.65 -0.29 17.47
CA CYS A 223 -7.64 -0.71 18.45
C CYS A 223 -8.15 -2.10 18.09
N VAL A 224 -7.65 -3.14 18.75
CA VAL A 224 -7.97 -4.53 18.40
C VAL A 224 -9.19 -5.04 19.19
N LEU A 225 -10.09 -5.75 18.51
CA LEU A 225 -11.21 -6.46 19.13
C LEU A 225 -10.76 -7.75 19.81
N ARG A 226 -11.22 -7.98 21.04
CA ARG A 226 -11.11 -9.26 21.75
C ARG A 226 -12.34 -10.13 21.46
N PRO A 227 -12.33 -11.44 21.80
CA PRO A 227 -13.48 -12.33 21.59
C PRO A 227 -14.81 -11.76 22.11
N LYS A 228 -14.83 -11.19 23.31
CA LYS A 228 -16.04 -10.54 23.88
C LYS A 228 -16.50 -9.31 23.10
N ASP A 229 -15.59 -8.59 22.47
CA ASP A 229 -15.88 -7.39 21.70
C ASP A 229 -16.50 -7.76 20.34
N TYR A 230 -16.09 -8.90 19.73
CA TYR A 230 -16.77 -9.46 18.55
C TYR A 230 -18.22 -9.85 18.83
N ALA A 231 -18.50 -10.48 19.97
CA ALA A 231 -19.87 -10.83 20.34
C ALA A 231 -20.76 -9.57 20.51
N ARG A 232 -20.21 -8.49 21.09
CA ARG A 232 -20.89 -7.20 21.19
C ARG A 232 -21.12 -6.58 19.81
N LEU A 233 -20.09 -6.57 18.95
CA LEU A 233 -20.20 -6.10 17.57
C LEU A 233 -21.32 -6.84 16.83
N GLY A 234 -21.37 -8.17 16.93
CA GLY A 234 -22.42 -8.99 16.31
C GLY A 234 -23.83 -8.60 16.75
N ARG A 235 -24.05 -8.37 18.05
CA ARG A 235 -25.34 -7.90 18.58
C ARG A 235 -25.71 -6.49 18.08
N THR A 236 -24.76 -5.55 18.13
CA THR A 236 -24.94 -4.18 17.63
C THR A 236 -25.22 -4.13 16.12
N LEU A 237 -24.63 -5.04 15.35
CA LEU A 237 -24.94 -5.18 13.92
C LEU A 237 -26.32 -5.80 13.69
N ALA A 238 -26.71 -6.81 14.47
CA ALA A 238 -28.00 -7.46 14.36
C ALA A 238 -29.17 -6.48 14.49
N THR A 239 -29.10 -5.52 15.43
CA THR A 239 -30.13 -4.48 15.64
C THR A 239 -30.25 -3.49 14.47
N ARG A 240 -29.29 -3.46 13.55
CA ARG A 240 -29.25 -2.55 12.39
C ARG A 240 -29.58 -3.22 11.06
N THR A 241 -29.70 -4.55 11.05
CA THR A 241 -29.90 -5.36 9.83
C THR A 241 -31.12 -4.91 9.03
N GLY A 242 -32.25 -4.63 9.70
CA GLY A 242 -33.47 -4.21 9.01
C GLY A 242 -33.35 -2.86 8.28
N ALA A 243 -32.65 -1.89 8.88
CA ALA A 243 -32.56 -0.54 8.31
C ALA A 243 -31.42 -0.38 7.29
N LYS A 244 -30.32 -1.13 7.46
CA LYS A 244 -29.08 -0.98 6.66
C LYS A 244 -28.43 -2.35 6.39
N PRO A 245 -29.12 -3.30 5.73
CA PRO A 245 -28.66 -4.69 5.61
C PRO A 245 -27.29 -4.82 4.93
N LEU A 246 -27.10 -4.18 3.76
CA LEU A 246 -25.85 -4.30 3.00
C LEU A 246 -24.63 -3.69 3.73
N LEU A 247 -24.85 -2.65 4.54
CA LEU A 247 -23.79 -2.05 5.38
C LEU A 247 -23.43 -2.96 6.56
N VAL A 248 -24.40 -3.65 7.14
CA VAL A 248 -24.16 -4.67 8.17
C VAL A 248 -23.30 -5.80 7.60
N GLU A 249 -23.68 -6.33 6.44
CA GLU A 249 -22.96 -7.44 5.81
C GLU A 249 -21.56 -7.03 5.32
N LEU A 250 -21.38 -5.79 4.85
CA LEU A 250 -20.04 -5.26 4.57
C LEU A 250 -19.13 -5.29 5.80
N VAL A 251 -19.63 -4.87 6.97
CA VAL A 251 -18.84 -4.87 8.21
C VAL A 251 -18.52 -6.29 8.66
N ARG A 252 -19.48 -7.21 8.58
CA ARG A 252 -19.26 -8.64 8.87
C ARG A 252 -18.20 -9.23 7.95
N PHE A 253 -18.33 -9.00 6.65
CA PHE A 253 -17.37 -9.47 5.66
C PHE A 253 -15.94 -8.96 5.93
N LEU A 254 -15.79 -7.68 6.29
CA LEU A 254 -14.50 -7.10 6.67
C LEU A 254 -13.91 -7.77 7.92
N ALA A 255 -14.74 -8.07 8.93
CA ALA A 255 -14.30 -8.76 10.14
C ALA A 255 -13.91 -10.22 9.88
N LEU A 256 -14.61 -10.91 8.97
CA LEU A 256 -14.39 -12.32 8.64
C LEU A 256 -13.19 -12.57 7.70
N THR A 257 -12.79 -11.56 6.92
CA THR A 257 -11.76 -11.73 5.88
C THR A 257 -10.50 -10.91 6.10
N GLY A 258 -10.56 -9.86 6.92
CA GLY A 258 -9.46 -8.91 7.10
C GLY A 258 -9.07 -8.15 5.82
N CYS A 259 -9.89 -8.19 4.76
CA CYS A 259 -9.59 -7.47 3.53
C CYS A 259 -9.68 -5.94 3.73
N ARG A 260 -9.09 -5.18 2.81
CA ARG A 260 -9.15 -3.71 2.89
C ARG A 260 -10.58 -3.26 2.53
N ARG A 261 -11.09 -2.22 3.20
CA ARG A 261 -12.38 -1.59 2.86
C ARG A 261 -12.55 -1.34 1.35
N GLY A 262 -11.51 -0.79 0.71
CA GLY A 262 -11.55 -0.50 -0.73
C GLY A 262 -11.63 -1.76 -1.60
N GLU A 263 -11.04 -2.87 -1.15
CA GLU A 263 -11.13 -4.16 -1.85
C GLU A 263 -12.53 -4.75 -1.70
N ALA A 264 -13.13 -4.70 -0.49
CA ALA A 264 -14.52 -5.12 -0.29
C ALA A 264 -15.50 -4.28 -1.11
N LEU A 265 -15.37 -2.96 -1.11
CA LEU A 265 -16.26 -2.07 -1.88
C LEU A 265 -16.15 -2.24 -3.40
N ALA A 266 -14.99 -2.67 -3.90
CA ALA A 266 -14.78 -2.94 -5.32
C ALA A 266 -15.05 -4.41 -5.71
N LEU A 267 -15.38 -5.28 -4.75
CA LEU A 267 -15.54 -6.71 -4.99
C LEU A 267 -16.74 -6.97 -5.91
N ARG A 268 -16.49 -7.74 -6.97
CA ARG A 268 -17.50 -8.17 -7.93
C ARG A 268 -17.82 -9.66 -7.78
N TRP A 269 -19.01 -10.07 -8.18
CA TRP A 269 -19.44 -11.47 -8.15
C TRP A 269 -18.63 -12.37 -9.08
N ASP A 270 -18.27 -11.86 -10.26
CA ASP A 270 -17.46 -12.57 -11.27
C ASP A 270 -16.01 -12.82 -10.82
N TRP A 271 -15.56 -12.16 -9.77
CA TRP A 271 -14.23 -12.36 -9.17
C TRP A 271 -14.21 -13.47 -8.12
N ILE A 272 -15.37 -13.99 -7.72
CA ILE A 272 -15.47 -15.04 -6.71
C ILE A 272 -15.48 -16.40 -7.40
N ASP A 273 -14.45 -17.19 -7.10
CA ASP A 273 -14.24 -18.53 -7.62
C ASP A 273 -14.01 -19.49 -6.45
N GLY A 274 -15.00 -20.32 -6.14
CA GLY A 274 -14.96 -21.21 -4.98
C GLY A 274 -14.71 -20.46 -3.67
N ASN A 275 -13.60 -20.78 -3.00
CA ASN A 275 -13.19 -20.19 -1.72
C ASN A 275 -12.22 -18.99 -1.87
N ARG A 276 -12.11 -18.40 -3.06
CA ARG A 276 -11.24 -17.24 -3.31
C ARG A 276 -11.99 -16.14 -4.04
N ALA A 277 -11.68 -14.89 -3.69
CA ALA A 277 -12.02 -13.72 -4.49
C ALA A 277 -10.75 -13.15 -5.13
N ALA A 278 -10.63 -13.26 -6.45
CA ALA A 278 -9.47 -12.82 -7.22
C ALA A 278 -9.56 -11.31 -7.51
N LEU A 279 -8.68 -10.51 -6.91
CA LEU A 279 -8.64 -9.06 -7.08
C LEU A 279 -7.58 -8.69 -8.13
N PRO A 280 -7.97 -8.29 -9.35
CA PRO A 280 -7.01 -7.95 -10.41
C PRO A 280 -6.23 -6.66 -10.11
N ASP A 281 -6.86 -5.68 -9.46
CA ASP A 281 -6.33 -4.31 -9.30
C ASP A 281 -6.05 -3.88 -7.85
N ALA A 282 -5.64 -4.81 -6.98
CA ALA A 282 -5.39 -4.47 -5.59
C ALA A 282 -4.18 -3.53 -5.40
N LYS A 283 -4.15 -2.82 -4.27
CA LYS A 283 -3.14 -1.78 -3.96
C LYS A 283 -1.68 -2.29 -4.00
N ALA A 284 -1.47 -3.61 -3.88
CA ALA A 284 -0.17 -4.26 -3.88
C ALA A 284 0.03 -5.20 -5.09
N GLY A 285 -0.75 -5.04 -6.16
CA GLY A 285 -0.79 -5.95 -7.32
C GLY A 285 -1.91 -7.00 -7.21
N PRO A 286 -2.07 -7.87 -8.23
CA PRO A 286 -3.07 -8.92 -8.23
C PRO A 286 -2.95 -9.82 -6.98
N ARG A 287 -4.06 -10.04 -6.26
CA ARG A 287 -4.08 -10.90 -5.08
C ARG A 287 -5.44 -11.56 -4.89
N ALA A 288 -5.50 -12.62 -4.09
CA ALA A 288 -6.76 -13.21 -3.66
C ALA A 288 -7.13 -12.80 -2.22
N ILE A 289 -8.43 -12.68 -1.94
CA ILE A 289 -8.98 -12.81 -0.59
C ILE A 289 -9.43 -14.27 -0.44
N TRP A 290 -8.90 -14.97 0.56
CA TRP A 290 -9.34 -16.32 0.90
C TRP A 290 -10.59 -16.25 1.78
N LEU A 291 -11.61 -17.01 1.40
CA LEU A 291 -12.94 -16.97 1.98
C LEU A 291 -13.17 -18.25 2.80
N GLY A 292 -13.19 -18.11 4.13
CA GLY A 292 -13.63 -19.19 5.01
C GLY A 292 -15.14 -19.42 4.91
N THR A 293 -15.62 -20.55 5.42
CA THR A 293 -17.04 -20.95 5.38
C THR A 293 -18.00 -19.84 5.82
N PRO A 294 -17.77 -19.11 6.94
CA PRO A 294 -18.70 -18.05 7.34
C PRO A 294 -18.77 -16.88 6.36
N ALA A 295 -17.68 -16.59 5.64
CA ALA A 295 -17.68 -15.55 4.61
C ALA A 295 -18.43 -16.03 3.36
N LEU A 296 -18.31 -17.30 3.00
CA LEU A 296 -19.05 -17.91 1.89
C LEU A 296 -20.56 -17.97 2.18
N GLU A 297 -20.95 -18.35 3.40
CA GLU A 297 -22.34 -18.34 3.85
C GLU A 297 -22.94 -16.93 3.81
N LEU A 298 -22.18 -15.94 4.27
CA LEU A 298 -22.56 -14.53 4.18
C LEU A 298 -22.78 -14.13 2.72
N LEU A 299 -21.83 -14.42 1.83
CA LEU A 299 -21.95 -14.10 0.41
C LEU A 299 -23.15 -14.81 -0.25
N ALA A 300 -23.42 -16.05 0.12
CA ALA A 300 -24.58 -16.81 -0.38
C ALA A 300 -25.92 -16.23 0.08
N SER A 301 -25.95 -15.54 1.23
CA SER A 301 -27.16 -14.89 1.75
C SER A 301 -27.50 -13.55 1.09
N LEU A 302 -26.55 -12.95 0.36
CA LEU A 302 -26.73 -11.64 -0.26
C LEU A 302 -27.48 -11.75 -1.61
N PRO A 303 -28.44 -10.85 -1.89
CA PRO A 303 -29.08 -10.79 -3.19
C PRO A 303 -28.09 -10.29 -4.26
N ARG A 304 -28.11 -10.91 -5.44
CA ARG A 304 -27.30 -10.50 -6.59
C ARG A 304 -28.01 -9.45 -7.44
N THR A 305 -28.02 -8.20 -6.98
CA THR A 305 -28.75 -7.08 -7.63
C THR A 305 -27.93 -6.32 -8.68
N GLY A 306 -26.68 -6.71 -8.91
CA GLY A 306 -25.78 -6.14 -9.91
C GLY A 306 -24.41 -6.81 -9.83
N ASP A 307 -23.42 -6.26 -10.53
CA ASP A 307 -22.07 -6.86 -10.61
C ASP A 307 -21.30 -6.82 -9.28
N LEU A 308 -21.52 -5.78 -8.47
CA LEU A 308 -20.80 -5.56 -7.21
C LEU A 308 -21.47 -6.34 -6.07
N VAL A 309 -20.64 -6.93 -5.20
CA VAL A 309 -21.11 -7.61 -3.99
C VAL A 309 -21.67 -6.60 -2.98
N PHE A 310 -20.97 -5.46 -2.81
CA PHE A 310 -21.35 -4.40 -1.88
C PHE A 310 -21.67 -3.10 -2.63
N GLY A 311 -22.66 -3.17 -3.53
CA GLY A 311 -23.12 -2.04 -4.33
C GLY A 311 -24.64 -1.96 -4.46
N VAL A 312 -25.11 -0.81 -4.91
CA VAL A 312 -26.51 -0.53 -5.24
C VAL A 312 -26.52 0.22 -6.57
N ASP A 313 -27.40 -0.17 -7.49
CA ASP A 313 -27.54 0.43 -8.83
C ASP A 313 -26.21 0.50 -9.61
N GLY A 314 -25.43 -0.57 -9.56
CA GLY A 314 -24.13 -0.69 -10.24
C GLY A 314 -23.01 0.17 -9.63
N LYS A 315 -23.27 0.88 -8.52
CA LYS A 315 -22.28 1.72 -7.83
C LYS A 315 -21.89 1.12 -6.48
N PRO A 316 -20.62 1.21 -6.07
CA PRO A 316 -20.21 0.75 -4.75
C PRO A 316 -20.88 1.59 -3.65
N LEU A 317 -21.09 0.99 -2.48
CA LEU A 317 -21.56 1.74 -1.31
C LEU A 317 -20.69 2.98 -1.06
N ALA A 318 -21.33 4.13 -0.89
CA ALA A 318 -20.62 5.39 -0.73
C ALA A 318 -19.78 5.39 0.56
N ILE A 319 -18.51 5.79 0.45
CA ILE A 319 -17.58 5.81 1.58
C ILE A 319 -18.13 6.63 2.75
N SER A 320 -18.78 7.76 2.47
CA SER A 320 -19.41 8.63 3.48
C SER A 320 -20.53 7.91 4.26
N GLN A 321 -21.32 7.07 3.58
CA GLN A 321 -22.37 6.27 4.22
C GLN A 321 -21.76 5.18 5.10
N VAL A 322 -20.72 4.49 4.61
CA VAL A 322 -19.97 3.48 5.37
C VAL A 322 -19.36 4.09 6.63
N GLU A 323 -18.73 5.26 6.52
CA GLU A 323 -18.11 5.96 7.65
C GLU A 323 -19.14 6.47 8.66
N LYS A 324 -20.29 6.98 8.19
CA LYS A 324 -21.40 7.39 9.06
C LYS A 324 -21.99 6.19 9.81
N PHE A 325 -22.22 5.08 9.11
CA PHE A 325 -22.74 3.84 9.69
C PHE A 325 -21.78 3.29 10.75
N TRP A 326 -20.50 3.17 10.41
CA TRP A 326 -19.49 2.68 11.33
C TRP A 326 -19.33 3.56 12.58
N ARG A 327 -19.44 4.90 12.42
CA ARG A 327 -19.43 5.83 13.55
C ARG A 327 -20.58 5.54 14.53
N GLY A 328 -21.79 5.27 14.03
CA GLY A 328 -22.91 4.88 14.87
C GLY A 328 -22.67 3.56 15.61
N VAL A 329 -22.10 2.55 14.92
CA VAL A 329 -21.77 1.24 15.51
C VAL A 329 -20.75 1.40 16.65
N ARG A 330 -19.62 2.09 16.40
CA ARG A 330 -18.55 2.20 17.39
C ARG A 330 -18.94 3.04 18.62
N THR A 331 -19.82 4.04 18.45
CA THR A 331 -20.34 4.84 19.57
C THR A 331 -21.22 3.98 20.49
N GLU A 332 -22.08 3.11 19.95
CA GLU A 332 -22.84 2.15 20.77
C GLU A 332 -21.93 1.15 21.48
N LEU A 333 -20.86 0.71 20.81
CA LEU A 333 -19.85 -0.16 21.42
C LEU A 333 -19.00 0.55 22.49
N LYS A 334 -19.11 1.87 22.64
CA LYS A 334 -18.25 2.71 23.48
C LYS A 334 -16.77 2.56 23.11
N MET A 335 -16.50 2.50 21.80
CA MET A 335 -15.17 2.31 21.22
C MET A 335 -14.88 3.38 20.18
N ASP A 336 -14.88 4.66 20.58
CA ASP A 336 -14.78 5.79 19.64
C ASP A 336 -13.46 5.85 18.85
N ARG A 337 -12.40 5.20 19.34
CA ARG A 337 -11.12 5.08 18.63
C ARG A 337 -11.09 3.95 17.61
N LEU A 338 -12.06 3.02 17.64
CA LEU A 338 -12.11 1.88 16.73
C LEU A 338 -12.47 2.35 15.31
N ARG A 339 -11.48 2.31 14.42
CA ARG A 339 -11.62 2.59 13.00
C ARG A 339 -12.08 1.33 12.28
N LEU A 340 -12.76 1.48 11.15
CA LEU A 340 -13.19 0.32 10.36
C LEU A 340 -11.99 -0.53 9.90
N HIS A 341 -10.85 0.11 9.63
CA HIS A 341 -9.62 -0.61 9.28
C HIS A 341 -9.04 -1.42 10.46
N ASP A 342 -9.41 -1.10 11.70
CA ASP A 342 -8.98 -1.90 12.85
C ASP A 342 -9.64 -3.28 12.87
N LEU A 343 -10.71 -3.53 12.10
CA LEU A 343 -11.23 -4.88 11.89
C LEU A 343 -10.22 -5.78 11.19
N ARG A 344 -9.47 -5.23 10.22
CA ARG A 344 -8.35 -5.95 9.60
C ARG A 344 -7.23 -6.20 10.60
N HIS A 345 -6.93 -5.23 11.46
CA HIS A 345 -5.94 -5.44 12.51
C HIS A 345 -6.40 -6.50 13.52
N SER A 346 -7.69 -6.52 13.82
CA SER A 346 -8.30 -7.51 14.72
C SER A 346 -8.29 -8.90 14.11
N TYR A 347 -8.59 -9.04 12.82
CA TYR A 347 -8.45 -10.31 12.09
C TYR A 347 -7.02 -10.85 12.17
N ALA A 348 -6.02 -9.98 11.93
CA ALA A 348 -4.61 -10.35 12.04
C ALA A 348 -4.25 -10.86 13.45
N THR A 349 -4.63 -10.11 14.49
CA THR A 349 -4.40 -10.49 15.87
C THR A 349 -5.12 -11.81 16.21
N THR A 350 -6.37 -11.99 15.77
CA THR A 350 -7.12 -13.23 16.01
C THR A 350 -6.42 -14.42 15.36
N ALA A 351 -5.94 -14.31 14.13
CA ALA A 351 -5.20 -15.38 13.46
C ALA A 351 -3.91 -15.74 14.20
N ILE A 352 -3.12 -14.73 14.61
CA ILE A 352 -1.89 -14.95 15.39
C ILE A 352 -2.19 -15.62 16.73
N SER A 353 -3.23 -15.16 17.44
CA SER A 353 -3.66 -15.77 18.70
C SER A 353 -4.21 -17.19 18.52
N ALA A 354 -4.70 -17.55 17.34
CA ALA A 354 -5.09 -18.91 16.99
C ALA A 354 -3.88 -19.82 16.64
N GLY A 355 -2.66 -19.27 16.64
CA GLY A 355 -1.42 -20.02 16.38
C GLY A 355 -0.93 -19.94 14.93
N GLU A 356 -1.55 -19.12 14.08
CA GLU A 356 -1.12 -18.98 12.69
C GLU A 356 0.24 -18.28 12.58
N ALA A 357 1.10 -18.80 11.70
CA ALA A 357 2.41 -18.20 11.44
C ALA A 357 2.27 -16.80 10.81
N LEU A 358 3.16 -15.87 11.17
CA LEU A 358 3.14 -14.49 10.65
C LEU A 358 3.17 -14.43 9.12
N ARG A 359 3.84 -15.38 8.47
CA ARG A 359 3.86 -15.48 7.00
C ARG A 359 2.48 -15.82 6.44
N THR A 360 1.77 -16.77 7.04
CA THR A 360 0.39 -17.13 6.67
C THR A 360 -0.54 -15.94 6.85
N VAL A 361 -0.46 -15.26 7.98
CA VAL A 361 -1.25 -14.04 8.26
C VAL A 361 -0.94 -12.94 7.24
N GLY A 362 0.33 -12.72 6.92
CA GLY A 362 0.76 -11.79 5.86
C GLY A 362 0.17 -12.14 4.50
N GLY A 363 0.12 -13.43 4.15
CA GLY A 363 -0.51 -13.95 2.93
C GLY A 363 -2.02 -13.70 2.89
N LEU A 364 -2.74 -14.04 3.97
CA LEU A 364 -4.19 -13.79 4.09
C LEU A 364 -4.53 -12.30 3.93
N LEU A 365 -3.72 -11.43 4.53
CA LEU A 365 -3.90 -9.99 4.48
C LEU A 365 -3.41 -9.37 3.16
N GLY A 366 -2.56 -10.06 2.39
CA GLY A 366 -1.94 -9.49 1.19
C GLY A 366 -0.96 -8.36 1.53
N HIS A 367 -0.03 -8.62 2.45
CA HIS A 367 1.13 -7.78 2.68
C HIS A 367 2.25 -8.18 1.74
N SER A 368 2.73 -7.25 0.91
CA SER A 368 3.89 -7.44 0.04
C SER A 368 5.21 -7.43 0.81
N ASP A 369 5.22 -6.86 2.00
CA ASP A 369 6.37 -6.77 2.90
C ASP A 369 5.97 -7.28 4.29
N LEU A 370 6.75 -8.25 4.80
CA LEU A 370 6.55 -8.85 6.11
C LEU A 370 6.82 -7.86 7.25
N ALA A 371 7.59 -6.79 7.03
CA ALA A 371 7.81 -5.72 8.00
C ALA A 371 6.49 -5.04 8.44
N ILE A 372 5.44 -5.10 7.59
CA ILE A 372 4.10 -4.61 7.94
C ILE A 372 3.45 -5.52 9.00
N THR A 373 3.74 -6.81 8.96
CA THR A 373 3.24 -7.82 9.90
C THR A 373 4.08 -7.87 11.18
N GLU A 374 5.31 -7.34 11.18
CA GLU A 374 6.15 -7.23 12.39
C GLU A 374 5.53 -6.36 13.49
N GLY A 375 4.59 -5.47 13.16
CA GLY A 375 3.80 -4.72 14.14
C GLY A 375 3.04 -5.61 15.14
N TYR A 376 2.85 -6.89 14.83
CA TYR A 376 2.17 -7.88 15.68
C TYR A 376 3.11 -8.81 16.46
N THR A 377 4.43 -8.62 16.36
CA THR A 377 5.45 -9.47 17.03
C THR A 377 5.20 -9.67 18.53
N HIS A 378 4.80 -8.61 19.24
CA HIS A 378 4.50 -8.67 20.68
C HIS A 378 3.34 -9.62 21.05
N LEU A 379 2.45 -9.95 20.10
CA LEU A 379 1.38 -10.93 20.31
C LEU A 379 1.86 -12.38 20.15
N ALA A 380 3.06 -12.56 19.60
CA ALA A 380 3.65 -13.88 19.38
C ALA A 380 4.44 -14.40 20.59
N ASP A 381 4.71 -13.61 21.63
CA ASP A 381 5.60 -14.04 22.72
C ASP A 381 5.07 -15.27 23.48
N ASP A 382 3.76 -15.33 23.70
CA ASP A 382 3.12 -16.48 24.36
C ASP A 382 3.05 -17.71 23.45
N THR A 383 2.80 -17.52 22.15
CA THR A 383 2.82 -18.62 21.16
C THR A 383 4.24 -19.14 20.92
N LEU A 384 5.24 -18.26 20.91
CA LEU A 384 6.66 -18.62 20.83
C LEU A 384 7.08 -19.44 22.05
N ARG A 385 6.62 -19.05 23.26
CA ARG A 385 6.90 -19.82 24.49
C ARG A 385 6.27 -21.22 24.44
N ALA A 386 5.03 -21.33 23.98
CA ALA A 386 4.34 -22.60 23.81
C ALA A 386 5.00 -23.48 22.74
N ALA A 387 5.40 -22.89 21.61
CA ALA A 387 6.11 -23.58 20.54
C ALA A 387 7.49 -24.10 21.01
N ALA A 388 8.25 -23.28 21.73
CA ALA A 388 9.53 -23.69 22.32
C ALA A 388 9.36 -24.87 23.29
N ALA A 389 8.34 -24.85 24.15
CA ALA A 389 8.04 -25.95 25.05
C ALA A 389 7.67 -27.24 24.31
N SER A 390 6.84 -27.14 23.27
CA SER A 390 6.43 -28.27 22.44
C SER A 390 7.62 -28.90 21.69
N VAL A 391 8.42 -28.08 21.00
CA VAL A 391 9.62 -28.53 20.27
C VAL A 391 10.64 -29.15 21.23
N GLY A 392 10.87 -28.51 22.39
CA GLY A 392 11.77 -29.04 23.41
C GLY A 392 11.32 -30.41 23.94
N SER A 393 10.02 -30.59 24.18
CA SER A 393 9.46 -31.87 24.61
C SER A 393 9.65 -32.97 23.56
N PHE A 394 9.36 -32.66 22.29
CA PHE A 394 9.53 -33.58 21.17
C PHE A 394 10.99 -34.01 21.00
N LEU A 395 11.91 -33.04 20.94
CA LEU A 395 13.33 -33.32 20.77
C LEU A 395 13.92 -34.07 21.96
N ASN A 396 13.53 -33.75 23.19
CA ASN A 396 13.98 -34.47 24.39
C ASN A 396 13.53 -35.95 24.40
N LYS A 397 12.36 -36.25 23.81
CA LYS A 397 11.90 -37.62 23.60
C LYS A 397 12.70 -38.34 22.50
N ALA A 398 12.96 -37.64 21.40
CA ALA A 398 13.66 -38.19 20.23
C ALA A 398 15.16 -38.43 20.46
N LEU A 399 15.83 -37.58 21.24
CA LEU A 399 17.26 -37.68 21.55
C LEU A 399 17.61 -38.77 22.58
N GLY A 400 16.62 -39.56 23.03
CA GLY A 400 16.76 -40.48 24.14
C GLY A 400 16.72 -39.72 25.47
N GLN A 401 15.76 -40.07 26.33
CA GLN A 401 15.60 -39.41 27.62
C GLN A 401 16.90 -39.45 28.41
N ARG A 402 17.53 -38.30 28.68
CA ARG A 402 18.42 -38.22 29.85
C ARG A 402 17.51 -38.36 31.08
N PRO A 403 17.78 -39.26 32.02
CA PRO A 403 17.03 -39.33 33.26
C PRO A 403 17.18 -37.98 33.95
N THR A 404 16.12 -37.17 33.90
CA THR A 404 16.04 -35.92 34.66
C THR A 404 16.08 -36.32 36.12
N ARG A 405 17.25 -36.17 36.76
CA ARG A 405 17.32 -36.01 38.22
C ARG A 405 16.33 -34.89 38.52
N GLN A 406 15.19 -35.23 39.12
CA GLN A 406 14.23 -34.23 39.60
C GLN A 406 14.91 -33.43 40.71
N ARG A 407 15.76 -32.46 40.36
CA ARG A 407 15.86 -31.27 41.18
C ARG A 407 14.53 -30.58 40.94
N LYS A 408 13.68 -30.62 41.98
CA LYS A 408 12.49 -29.77 42.11
C LYS A 408 12.86 -28.43 41.48
N ALA A 409 12.27 -28.13 40.32
CA ALA A 409 12.50 -26.84 39.70
C ALA A 409 12.26 -25.81 40.79
N PRO A 410 13.16 -24.82 41.00
CA PRO A 410 12.84 -23.74 41.92
C PRO A 410 11.46 -23.26 41.49
N SER A 411 10.52 -23.26 42.45
CA SER A 411 9.15 -22.80 42.24
C SER A 411 9.22 -21.61 41.31
N PRO A 412 8.43 -21.55 40.22
CA PRO A 412 8.47 -20.38 39.35
C PRO A 412 8.45 -19.18 40.29
N LYS A 413 9.54 -18.40 40.31
CA LYS A 413 9.57 -17.19 41.13
C LYS A 413 8.29 -16.50 40.73
N PRO A 414 7.35 -16.27 41.68
CA PRO A 414 6.03 -15.75 41.35
C PRO A 414 6.30 -14.62 40.38
N ALA A 415 5.78 -14.74 39.15
CA ALA A 415 6.08 -13.82 38.05
C ALA A 415 6.13 -12.47 38.69
N THR A 416 7.34 -11.87 38.77
CA THR A 416 7.54 -10.68 39.60
C THR A 416 6.39 -9.80 39.23
N ARG A 417 5.44 -9.62 40.16
CA ARG A 417 4.41 -8.62 39.99
C ARG A 417 5.25 -7.44 39.52
N TYR A 418 4.96 -6.92 38.33
CA TYR A 418 5.29 -5.53 38.09
C TYR A 418 4.53 -4.82 39.19
N ASP A 419 5.20 -4.72 40.35
CA ASP A 419 4.67 -4.09 41.51
C ASP A 419 4.70 -2.65 41.06
N ARG A 420 3.52 -2.14 40.72
CA ARG A 420 3.33 -0.75 40.32
C ARG A 420 3.75 0.21 41.48
N HIS A 421 4.20 -0.36 42.60
CA HIS A 421 4.69 0.26 43.82
C HIS A 421 6.17 -0.06 44.11
N ALA A 422 6.91 -0.75 43.22
CA ALA A 422 8.35 -0.97 43.42
C ALA A 422 9.11 0.33 43.20
N ILE A 423 9.61 0.92 44.29
CA ILE A 423 10.47 2.10 44.29
C ILE A 423 11.77 1.77 43.53
N PRO A 424 12.12 2.49 42.45
CA PRO A 424 13.37 2.26 41.75
C PRO A 424 14.57 2.65 42.63
N ALA A 425 15.67 1.90 42.54
CA ALA A 425 16.88 2.12 43.35
C ALA A 425 17.46 3.54 43.17
N SER A 426 17.34 4.11 41.97
CA SER A 426 17.73 5.49 41.68
C SER A 426 17.00 6.53 42.54
N LEU A 427 15.76 6.25 42.96
CA LEU A 427 14.99 7.14 43.83
C LEU A 427 15.46 7.06 45.29
N ILE A 428 15.90 5.88 45.74
CA ILE A 428 16.51 5.68 47.07
C ILE A 428 17.89 6.37 47.12
N GLU A 429 18.67 6.26 46.05
CA GLU A 429 19.95 6.97 45.92
C GLU A 429 19.75 8.49 45.87
N ALA A 430 18.72 8.97 45.16
CA ALA A 430 18.35 10.38 45.15
C ALA A 430 17.95 10.90 46.54
N PHE A 431 17.25 10.09 47.34
CA PHE A 431 16.94 10.42 48.74
C PHE A 431 18.21 10.52 49.59
N GLY A 432 19.15 9.58 49.45
CA GLY A 432 20.42 9.60 50.18
C GLY A 432 21.31 10.81 49.87
N ARG A 433 21.07 11.49 48.73
CA ARG A 433 21.74 12.74 48.35
C ARG A 433 20.93 13.99 48.68
N SER A 434 19.72 13.82 49.21
CA SER A 434 18.83 14.93 49.57
C SER A 434 18.94 15.25 51.07
N SER A 435 18.65 16.50 51.43
CA SER A 435 18.49 16.94 52.83
C SER A 435 17.05 16.84 53.34
N LEU A 436 16.14 16.26 52.55
CA LEU A 436 14.72 16.16 52.90
C LEU A 436 14.48 15.01 53.87
N ASP A 437 13.51 15.16 54.78
CA ASP A 437 12.99 14.03 55.53
C ASP A 437 12.17 13.09 54.62
N VAL A 438 11.91 11.87 55.10
CA VAL A 438 11.25 10.83 54.31
C VAL A 438 9.84 11.25 53.86
N ALA A 439 9.06 11.91 54.71
CA ALA A 439 7.70 12.30 54.39
C ALA A 439 7.69 13.39 53.30
N THR A 440 8.54 14.41 53.46
CA THR A 440 8.70 15.50 52.49
C THR A 440 9.22 15.00 51.14
N PHE A 441 10.17 14.06 51.15
CA PHE A 441 10.69 13.45 49.93
C PHE A 441 9.62 12.60 49.21
N CYS A 442 8.86 11.80 49.95
CA CYS A 442 7.80 10.97 49.39
C CYS A 442 6.68 11.81 48.75
N ALA A 443 6.26 12.90 49.41
CA ALA A 443 5.27 13.82 48.87
C ALA A 443 5.74 14.47 47.56
N LYS A 444 7.01 14.90 47.49
CA LYS A 444 7.60 15.52 46.29
C LYS A 444 7.67 14.59 45.08
N HIS A 445 7.85 13.29 45.33
CA HIS A 445 8.04 12.29 44.29
C HIS A 445 6.78 11.44 44.04
N GLU A 446 5.64 11.83 44.63
CA GLU A 446 4.34 11.14 44.51
C GLU A 446 4.41 9.66 44.89
N VAL A 447 5.14 9.37 45.97
CA VAL A 447 5.36 8.01 46.48
C VAL A 447 4.67 7.85 47.83
N GLU A 448 4.04 6.70 48.05
CA GLU A 448 3.48 6.35 49.37
C GLU A 448 4.61 6.09 50.40
N GLU A 449 4.59 6.81 51.51
CA GLU A 449 5.66 6.81 52.51
C GLU A 449 5.94 5.41 53.10
N ALA A 450 4.88 4.63 53.37
CA ALA A 450 4.99 3.28 53.90
C ALA A 450 5.69 2.32 52.92
N VAL A 451 5.50 2.52 51.61
CA VAL A 451 6.16 1.75 50.56
C VAL A 451 7.63 2.15 50.44
N PHE A 452 7.92 3.45 50.49
CA PHE A 452 9.28 3.98 50.42
C PHE A 452 10.15 3.53 51.60
N ARG A 453 9.62 3.59 52.84
CA ARG A 453 10.33 3.13 54.05
C ARG A 453 10.72 1.65 53.96
N ARG A 454 9.81 0.79 53.49
CA ARG A 454 10.10 -0.64 53.26
C ARG A 454 11.22 -0.85 52.24
N ALA A 455 11.25 -0.04 51.19
CA ALA A 455 12.28 -0.11 50.16
C ALA A 455 13.65 0.38 50.69
N LEU A 456 13.66 1.46 51.48
CA LEU A 456 14.87 2.01 52.12
C LEU A 456 15.50 0.98 53.08
N ASP A 457 14.70 0.31 53.90
CA ASP A 457 15.18 -0.73 54.82
C ASP A 457 15.72 -1.96 54.09
N ALA A 458 15.05 -2.38 53.01
CA ALA A 458 15.54 -3.46 52.15
C ALA A 458 16.89 -3.10 51.50
N HIS A 459 17.05 -1.85 51.04
CA HIS A 459 18.30 -1.36 50.46
C HIS A 459 19.43 -1.31 51.50
N ARG A 460 19.16 -0.87 52.73
CA ARG A 460 20.14 -0.89 53.84
C ARG A 460 20.62 -2.31 54.16
N ARG A 461 19.71 -3.28 54.21
CA ARG A 461 20.06 -4.71 54.44
C ARG A 461 20.93 -5.29 53.32
N LEU A 462 20.75 -4.82 52.07
CA LEU A 462 21.58 -5.24 50.93
C LEU A 462 23.00 -4.66 51.03
N LEU A 463 23.13 -3.39 51.40
CA LEU A 463 24.45 -2.76 51.62
C LEU A 463 25.22 -3.44 52.76
N GLN A 464 24.54 -3.81 53.85
CA GLN A 464 25.14 -4.55 54.96
C GLN A 464 25.61 -5.96 54.57
N ARG A 465 24.90 -6.62 53.64
CA ARG A 465 25.30 -7.94 53.10
C ARG A 465 26.43 -7.86 52.07
N GLY A 466 26.57 -6.73 51.37
CA GLY A 466 27.66 -6.47 50.42
C GLY A 466 29.00 -6.14 51.09
N ALA A 467 28.99 -5.61 52.31
CA ALA A 467 30.20 -5.28 53.08
C ALA A 467 30.85 -6.48 53.81
N SER A 468 30.25 -7.67 53.73
CA SER A 468 30.71 -8.90 54.40
C SER A 468 31.17 -9.98 53.39
N LYS A 469 31.54 -9.55 52.17
CA LYS A 469 32.09 -10.40 51.10
C LYS A 469 33.34 -9.79 50.51
#